data_AF-A0A3D4BBK8-F1
#
_entry.id   AF-A0A3D4BBK8-F1
#
_cell.length_a   1.000
_cell.length_b   1.000
_cell.length_c   1.000
_cell.angle_alpha   90.00
_cell.angle_beta   90.00
_cell.angle_gamma   90.00
#
_symmetry.space_group_name_H-M   'P 1'
#
loop_
_entity.id
_entity.type
_entity.pdbx_description
1 polymer ?
#
loop_
_entity_poly.entity_id
_entity_poly.type
_entity_poly.pdbx_seq_one_letter_code
_entity_poly.pdbx_strand_id
1 'polypeptide(L)'
;TRDLVYWSEGFGISEAHLPDEEGVVPLPMKKGDVLLMHKLIPHCSTPNKTDGIRWSMDLRYQKTGTPTGRAFWPDFPVRSRSNPASVLTDYVSWRQSWIEALEKIPTDKRPGRKSRPDIPSCLICA
;
A
#
# COMPACT_ATOMS: atom_id res chain seq x y z
N THR A 1 -3.52 -6.18 -26.27
CA THR A 1 -2.13 -5.69 -26.17
C THR A 1 -1.91 -5.37 -24.70
N ARG A 2 -0.90 -5.93 -24.03
CA ARG A 2 -0.63 -5.58 -22.63
C ARG A 2 0.16 -4.29 -22.64
N ASP A 3 -0.50 -3.19 -22.33
CA ASP A 3 0.19 -1.90 -22.22
C ASP A 3 1.21 -2.01 -21.09
N LEU A 4 2.48 -1.74 -21.43
CA LEU A 4 3.57 -1.65 -20.47
C LEU A 4 3.28 -0.45 -19.57
N VAL A 5 2.95 -0.74 -18.31
CA VAL A 5 2.88 0.29 -17.28
C VAL A 5 4.33 0.61 -16.89
N TYR A 6 4.86 1.69 -17.49
CA TYR A 6 6.14 2.25 -17.08
C TYR A 6 5.98 2.83 -15.68
N TRP A 7 6.49 2.12 -14.69
CA TRP A 7 6.64 2.68 -13.36
C TRP A 7 7.76 3.70 -13.39
N SER A 8 7.34 4.95 -13.42
CA SER A 8 8.00 6.13 -12.89
C SER A 8 9.33 6.54 -13.53
N GLU A 9 9.32 7.72 -14.14
CA GLU A 9 10.48 8.62 -14.23
C GLU A 9 10.83 9.19 -12.82
N GLY A 10 10.84 8.34 -11.77
CA GLY A 10 11.08 8.75 -10.38
C GLY A 10 9.98 8.36 -9.39
N PHE A 11 9.23 9.32 -8.85
CA PHE A 11 8.21 9.07 -7.82
C PHE A 11 6.86 9.60 -8.25
N GLY A 12 5.90 8.70 -8.38
CA GLY A 12 4.58 9.02 -8.89
C GLY A 12 4.54 9.01 -10.41
N ILE A 13 3.55 9.71 -10.95
CA ILE A 13 3.30 9.86 -12.38
C ILE A 13 3.73 11.29 -12.73
N SER A 14 4.58 11.46 -13.74
CA SER A 14 5.00 12.80 -14.18
C SER A 14 3.82 13.52 -14.84
N GLU A 15 3.85 14.86 -14.85
CA GLU A 15 2.80 15.69 -15.45
C GLU A 15 2.50 15.27 -16.91
N ALA A 16 3.53 14.88 -17.67
CA ALA A 16 3.40 14.40 -19.05
C ALA A 16 2.61 13.08 -19.20
N HIS A 17 2.41 12.35 -18.10
CA HIS A 17 1.72 11.06 -18.06
C HIS A 17 0.48 11.08 -17.16
N LEU A 18 0.10 12.25 -16.61
CA LEU A 18 -1.18 12.36 -15.91
C LEU A 18 -2.33 12.27 -16.92
N PRO A 19 -3.47 11.66 -16.53
CA PRO A 19 -4.65 11.70 -17.37
C PRO A 19 -5.13 13.15 -17.51
N ASP A 20 -5.67 13.49 -18.68
CA ASP A 20 -6.38 14.75 -18.89
C ASP A 20 -7.54 14.89 -17.88
N GLU A 21 -7.98 16.13 -17.61
CA GLU A 21 -8.98 16.41 -16.56
C GLU A 21 -10.28 15.59 -16.72
N GLU A 22 -10.69 15.27 -17.96
CA GLU A 22 -11.86 14.44 -18.25
C GLU A 22 -11.75 13.00 -17.70
N GLY A 23 -10.53 12.51 -17.48
CA GLY A 23 -10.26 11.20 -16.89
C GLY A 23 -10.26 11.18 -15.36
N VAL A 24 -10.39 12.35 -14.71
CA VAL A 24 -10.32 12.47 -13.25
C VAL A 24 -11.72 12.37 -12.64
N VAL A 25 -11.92 11.36 -11.79
CA VAL A 25 -13.20 11.14 -11.11
C VAL A 25 -13.09 11.53 -9.63
N PRO A 26 -13.75 12.62 -9.18
CA PRO A 26 -13.80 12.95 -7.76
C PRO A 26 -14.68 11.94 -7.00
N LEU A 27 -14.22 11.52 -5.83
CA LEU A 27 -14.89 10.54 -4.98
C LEU A 27 -15.28 11.18 -3.64
N PRO A 28 -16.40 11.92 -3.56
CA PRO A 28 -16.92 12.38 -2.28
C PRO A 28 -17.36 11.17 -1.45
N MET A 29 -16.85 11.07 -0.23
CA MET A 29 -17.10 9.95 0.67
C MET A 29 -17.65 10.46 2.01
N LYS A 30 -18.63 9.74 2.56
CA LYS A 30 -19.14 9.95 3.91
C LYS A 30 -18.28 9.17 4.92
N LYS A 31 -18.36 9.57 6.20
CA LYS A 31 -17.73 8.81 7.29
C LYS A 31 -18.24 7.37 7.27
N GLY A 32 -17.32 6.42 7.14
CA GLY A 32 -17.62 4.98 7.12
C GLY A 32 -17.64 4.36 5.72
N ASP A 33 -17.62 5.18 4.66
CA ASP A 33 -17.50 4.67 3.30
C ASP A 33 -16.12 4.02 3.09
N VAL A 34 -16.07 3.01 2.21
CA VAL A 34 -14.85 2.27 1.87
C VAL A 34 -14.58 2.37 0.38
N LEU A 35 -13.36 2.78 0.03
CA LEU A 35 -12.86 2.78 -1.35
C LEU A 35 -11.91 1.59 -1.53
N LEU A 36 -12.26 0.69 -2.44
CA LEU A 36 -11.38 -0.39 -2.89
C LEU A 36 -10.88 -0.07 -4.29
N MET A 37 -9.56 -0.03 -4.45
CA MET A 37 -8.91 0.28 -5.72
C MET A 37 -7.80 -0.70 -6.03
N HIS A 38 -7.62 -0.99 -7.32
CA HIS A 38 -6.52 -1.80 -7.79
C HIS A 38 -5.20 -1.04 -7.63
N LYS A 39 -4.09 -1.74 -7.33
CA LYS A 39 -2.77 -1.12 -7.08
C LYS A 39 -2.21 -0.31 -8.25
N LEU A 40 -2.77 -0.48 -9.44
CA LEU A 40 -2.38 0.24 -10.66
C LEU A 40 -3.27 1.45 -10.96
N ILE A 41 -4.27 1.76 -10.14
CA ILE A 41 -5.13 2.93 -10.36
C ILE A 41 -4.37 4.19 -9.91
N PRO A 42 -4.07 5.12 -10.84
CA PRO A 42 -3.57 6.44 -10.47
C PRO A 42 -4.56 7.13 -9.53
N HIS A 43 -4.07 7.65 -8.42
CA HIS A 43 -4.89 8.42 -7.50
C HIS A 43 -4.04 9.49 -6.81
N CYS A 44 -4.67 10.62 -6.52
CA CYS A 44 -4.07 11.70 -5.77
C CYS A 44 -5.13 12.31 -4.84
N SER A 45 -4.67 13.17 -3.94
CA SER A 45 -5.56 14.00 -3.13
C SER A 45 -5.23 15.46 -3.34
N THR A 46 -6.24 16.30 -3.49
CA THR A 46 -6.05 17.75 -3.51
C THR A 46 -5.87 18.30 -2.09
N PRO A 47 -5.26 19.49 -1.95
CA PRO A 47 -5.22 20.20 -0.67
C PRO A 47 -6.61 20.41 -0.09
N ASN A 48 -6.76 20.17 1.21
CA ASN A 48 -7.99 20.45 1.93
C ASN A 48 -8.11 21.96 2.19
N LYS A 49 -9.12 22.60 1.60
CA LYS A 49 -9.40 24.04 1.73
C LYS A 49 -10.55 24.37 2.70
N THR A 50 -10.87 23.44 3.60
CA THR A 50 -11.94 23.60 4.60
C THR A 50 -11.34 23.80 6.00
N ASP A 51 -12.14 24.32 6.94
CA ASP A 51 -11.73 24.49 8.34
C ASP A 51 -11.77 23.15 9.14
N GLY A 52 -12.07 22.04 8.48
CA GLY A 52 -12.18 20.71 9.09
C GLY A 52 -11.00 19.79 8.76
N ILE A 53 -10.82 18.74 9.57
CA ILE A 53 -9.81 17.71 9.32
C ILE A 53 -10.40 16.59 8.44
N ARG A 54 -9.68 16.21 7.38
CA ARG A 54 -9.97 15.01 6.57
C ARG A 54 -9.23 13.80 7.14
N TRP A 55 -9.93 12.98 7.91
CA TRP A 55 -9.40 11.69 8.39
C TRP A 55 -9.62 10.57 7.36
N SER A 56 -8.56 9.83 7.05
CA SER A 56 -8.62 8.63 6.22
C SER A 56 -7.58 7.61 6.70
N MET A 57 -7.83 6.33 6.48
CA MET A 57 -6.89 5.24 6.74
C MET A 57 -6.80 4.34 5.52
N ASP A 58 -5.59 4.08 5.03
CA ASP A 58 -5.33 3.18 3.93
C ASP A 58 -4.78 1.83 4.40
N LEU A 59 -5.43 0.74 3.96
CA LEU A 59 -4.98 -0.64 4.16
C LEU A 59 -4.64 -1.26 2.80
N ARG A 60 -3.64 -2.14 2.78
CA ARG A 60 -3.21 -2.85 1.57
C ARG A 60 -3.39 -4.34 1.77
N TYR A 61 -4.15 -4.96 0.87
CA TYR A 61 -4.40 -6.40 0.86
C TYR A 61 -3.74 -7.04 -0.35
N GLN A 62 -3.22 -8.24 -0.16
CA GLN A 62 -2.67 -9.07 -1.22
C GLN A 62 -2.88 -10.54 -0.90
N LYS A 63 -2.67 -11.41 -1.89
CA LYS A 63 -2.79 -12.86 -1.70
C LYS A 63 -1.74 -13.33 -0.70
N THR A 64 -2.14 -14.13 0.29
CA THR A 64 -1.21 -14.75 1.25
C THR A 64 -0.11 -15.52 0.50
N GLY A 65 1.14 -15.34 0.94
CA GLY A 65 2.32 -15.97 0.34
C GLY A 65 2.95 -15.21 -0.83
N THR A 66 2.37 -14.09 -1.29
CA THR A 66 3.04 -13.23 -2.29
C THR A 66 4.01 -12.25 -1.61
N PRO A 67 5.16 -11.89 -2.23
CA PRO A 67 6.08 -10.91 -1.65
C PRO A 67 5.42 -9.54 -1.49
N THR A 68 5.52 -8.94 -0.29
CA THR A 68 5.02 -7.58 0.02
C THR A 68 5.93 -6.46 -0.50
N GLY A 69 7.17 -6.79 -0.89
CA GLY A 69 8.25 -5.81 -1.09
C GLY A 69 8.71 -5.13 0.21
N ARG A 70 8.15 -5.54 1.36
CA ARG A 70 8.41 -5.02 2.69
C ARG A 70 8.39 -6.15 3.72
N ALA A 71 9.04 -7.27 3.42
CA ALA A 71 9.07 -8.47 4.28
C ALA A 71 9.66 -8.23 5.67
N PHE A 72 10.30 -7.08 5.87
CA PHE A 72 10.82 -6.60 7.13
C PHE A 72 9.76 -5.96 8.05
N TRP A 73 8.54 -5.75 7.55
CA TRP A 73 7.38 -5.36 8.35
C TRP A 73 6.44 -6.55 8.56
N PRO A 74 5.68 -6.56 9.67
CA PRO A 74 4.73 -7.63 9.93
C PRO A 74 3.59 -7.63 8.91
N ASP A 75 3.24 -8.82 8.44
CA ASP A 75 2.00 -9.11 7.74
C ASP A 75 1.27 -10.27 8.43
N PHE A 76 -0.01 -10.47 8.11
CA PHE A 76 -0.80 -11.56 8.68
C PHE A 76 -2.00 -11.89 7.78
N PRO A 77 -2.50 -13.13 7.79
CA PRO A 77 -3.72 -13.49 7.08
C PRO A 77 -4.94 -12.82 7.73
N VAL A 78 -5.71 -12.09 6.93
CA VAL A 78 -6.99 -11.47 7.35
C VAL A 78 -8.21 -12.31 6.93
N ARG A 79 -8.01 -13.30 6.06
CA ARG A 79 -9.06 -14.19 5.55
C ARG A 79 -8.45 -15.47 4.98
N SER A 80 -9.02 -16.62 5.32
CA SER A 80 -8.68 -17.92 4.73
C SER A 80 -9.87 -18.85 4.83
N ARG A 81 -10.27 -19.47 3.71
CA ARG A 81 -11.35 -20.48 3.68
C ARG A 81 -10.83 -21.88 3.96
N SER A 82 -9.64 -22.20 3.45
CA SER A 82 -9.00 -23.51 3.61
C SER A 82 -8.36 -23.69 4.99
N ASN A 83 -7.96 -22.60 5.64
CA ASN A 83 -7.41 -22.61 7.00
C ASN A 83 -7.93 -21.41 7.82
N PRO A 84 -9.20 -21.41 8.27
CA PRO A 84 -9.75 -20.29 9.04
C PRO A 84 -9.00 -19.97 10.34
N ALA A 85 -8.36 -20.98 10.95
CA ALA A 85 -7.58 -20.82 12.17
C ALA A 85 -6.29 -19.99 11.97
N SER A 86 -5.84 -19.77 10.73
CA SER A 86 -4.67 -18.92 10.45
C SER A 86 -4.98 -17.43 10.48
N VAL A 87 -6.26 -17.02 10.58
CA VAL A 87 -6.65 -15.62 10.51
C VAL A 87 -6.38 -14.93 11.84
N LEU A 88 -5.59 -13.86 11.81
CA LEU A 88 -5.38 -13.02 12.98
C LEU A 88 -6.59 -12.08 13.15
N THR A 89 -7.30 -12.23 14.27
CA THR A 89 -8.48 -11.41 14.61
C THR A 89 -8.25 -10.51 15.82
N ASP A 90 -7.16 -10.74 16.56
CA ASP A 90 -6.79 -9.96 17.74
C ASP A 90 -5.87 -8.78 17.39
N TYR A 91 -6.32 -7.56 17.69
CA TYR A 91 -5.55 -6.35 17.43
C TYR A 91 -4.37 -6.18 18.39
N VAL A 92 -4.42 -6.79 19.59
CA VAL A 92 -3.33 -6.69 20.57
C VAL A 92 -2.11 -7.42 20.04
N SER A 93 -2.30 -8.62 19.49
CA SER A 93 -1.28 -9.38 18.77
C SER A 93 -0.71 -8.60 17.59
N TRP A 94 -1.56 -7.97 16.77
CA TRP A 94 -1.10 -7.14 15.65
C TRP A 94 -0.24 -5.96 16.12
N ARG A 95 -0.67 -5.24 17.15
CA ARG A 95 0.09 -4.14 17.76
C ARG A 95 1.44 -4.64 18.29
N GLN A 96 1.45 -5.78 18.96
CA GLN A 96 2.67 -6.34 19.52
C GLN A 96 3.68 -6.70 18.41
N SER A 97 3.23 -7.29 17.31
CA SER A 97 4.11 -7.56 16.14
C SER A 97 4.74 -6.28 15.58
N TRP A 98 4.02 -5.16 15.58
CA TRP A 98 4.59 -3.87 15.18
C TRP A 98 5.61 -3.33 16.16
N ILE A 99 5.35 -3.40 17.47
CA ILE A 99 6.30 -2.98 18.50
C ILE A 99 7.61 -3.75 18.32
N GLU A 100 7.54 -5.07 18.20
CA GLU A 100 8.71 -5.93 18.00
C GLU A 100 9.45 -5.61 16.69
N ALA A 101 8.73 -5.36 15.60
CA ALA A 101 9.35 -5.03 14.32
C ALA A 101 10.08 -3.68 14.36
N LEU A 102 9.53 -2.70 15.07
CA LEU A 102 10.14 -1.38 15.25
C LEU A 102 11.40 -1.46 16.12
N GLU A 103 11.43 -2.33 17.12
CA GLU A 103 12.63 -2.60 17.94
C GLU A 103 13.72 -3.32 17.13
N LYS A 104 13.34 -4.32 16.32
CA LYS A 104 14.27 -5.09 15.47
C LYS A 104 14.89 -4.25 14.36
N ILE A 105 14.17 -3.23 13.86
CA ILE A 105 14.61 -2.39 12.74
C ILE A 105 14.55 -0.91 13.13
N PRO A 106 15.59 -0.44 13.87
CA PRO A 106 15.78 0.96 14.18
C PRO A 106 15.74 1.83 12.91
N THR A 107 15.30 3.08 13.07
CA THR A 107 15.03 3.99 11.96
C THR A 107 16.19 4.16 10.98
N ASP A 108 17.42 4.22 11.50
CA ASP A 108 18.67 4.34 10.75
C ASP A 108 19.03 3.10 9.92
N LYS A 109 18.48 1.94 10.27
CA LYS A 109 18.71 0.66 9.57
C LYS A 109 17.60 0.26 8.62
N ARG A 110 16.54 1.06 8.53
CA ARG A 110 15.45 0.79 7.58
C ARG A 110 15.97 1.01 6.15
N PRO A 111 15.65 0.13 5.19
CA PRO A 111 16.04 0.31 3.80
C PRO A 111 15.63 1.70 3.32
N GLY A 112 16.65 2.52 3.02
CA GLY A 112 16.46 3.87 2.55
C GLY A 112 15.74 3.87 1.20
N ARG A 113 15.09 4.97 0.86
CA ARG A 113 14.39 5.12 -0.43
C ARG A 113 15.30 4.86 -1.63
N LYS A 114 16.58 5.23 -1.53
CA LYS A 114 17.61 5.07 -2.57
C LYS A 114 18.16 3.65 -2.70
N SER A 115 17.95 2.79 -1.69
CA SER A 115 18.44 1.41 -1.70
C SER A 115 17.37 0.41 -2.12
N ARG A 116 16.25 0.89 -2.67
CA ARG A 116 15.20 0.02 -3.22
C ARG A 116 15.62 -0.42 -4.61
N PRO A 117 15.41 -1.68 -4.99
CA PRO A 117 15.76 -2.14 -6.32
C PRO A 117 14.95 -1.38 -7.38
N ASP A 118 15.64 -0.92 -8.42
CA ASP A 118 15.04 -0.24 -9.58
C ASP A 118 14.36 -1.23 -10.53
N ILE A 119 14.67 -2.51 -10.36
CA ILE A 119 14.09 -3.63 -11.09
C ILE A 119 13.08 -4.32 -10.16
N PRO A 120 11.84 -4.59 -10.59
CA PRO A 120 10.89 -5.35 -9.80
C PRO A 120 11.47 -6.73 -9.43
N SER A 121 11.87 -6.92 -8.18
CA SER A 121 12.32 -8.22 -7.69
C SER A 121 11.13 -9.01 -7.15
N CYS A 122 10.74 -10.05 -7.87
CA CYS A 122 9.99 -11.14 -7.28
C CYS A 122 10.99 -11.97 -6.47
N LEU A 123 10.89 -11.97 -5.14
CA LEU A 123 11.64 -12.92 -4.29
C LEU A 123 11.20 -14.38 -4.49
N ILE A 124 10.28 -14.67 -5.42
CA ILE A 124 9.73 -16.01 -5.72
C ILE A 124 9.73 -16.27 -7.24
N CYS A 125 10.75 -15.80 -7.94
CA CYS A 125 11.10 -16.35 -9.25
C CYS A 125 12.50 -16.97 -9.13
N ALA A 126 12.56 -18.09 -8.42
CA ALA A 126 13.60 -19.10 -8.57
C ALA A 126 12.94 -20.33 -9.18
#